data_AF-D4AXF6-F1
#
_entry.id   AF-D4AXF6-F1
#
_cell.length_a   1.000
_cell.length_b   1.000
_cell.length_c   1.000
_cell.angle_alpha   90.00
_cell.angle_beta   90.00
_cell.angle_gamma   90.00
#
_symmetry.space_group_name_H-M   'P 1'
#
loop_
_entity.id
_entity.type
_entity.pdbx_description
1 polymer ?
#
loop_
_entity_poly.entity_id
_entity_poly.type
_entity_poly.pdbx_seq_one_letter_code
_entity_poly.pdbx_strand_id
1 'polypeptide(L)' 'MSTLVLYRSYSEEKLQENLDAEIFGVLLEEAREAYDEEIVVELESETDDAIESNCQRIKSWIDFWKQSHATGSD' A
#
# COMPACT_ATOMS: atom_id res chain seq x y z
N MET A 1 -8.72 9.51 -0.59
CA MET A 1 -7.50 10.35 -0.39
C MET A 1 -7.78 11.85 -0.26
N SER A 2 -8.68 12.45 -1.07
CA SER A 2 -8.93 13.91 -1.10
C SER A 2 -9.34 14.56 0.24
N THR A 3 -10.05 13.83 1.13
CA THR A 3 -10.47 14.33 2.45
C THR A 3 -9.36 14.35 3.50
N LEU A 4 -8.40 13.42 3.42
CA LEU A 4 -7.30 13.29 4.38
C LEU A 4 -6.23 14.36 4.18
N VAL A 5 -6.02 14.80 2.94
CA VAL A 5 -4.99 15.82 2.61
C VAL A 5 -5.46 17.23 2.97
N LEU A 6 -6.75 17.53 2.80
CA LEU A 6 -7.36 18.80 3.25
C LEU A 6 -7.20 19.02 4.76
N TYR A 7 -7.26 17.96 5.56
CA TYR A 7 -7.11 18.04 7.02
C TYR A 7 -5.67 18.35 7.47
N ARG A 8 -4.67 18.14 6.61
CA ARG A 8 -3.24 18.27 6.95
C ARG A 8 -2.64 19.64 6.62
N SER A 9 -3.44 20.61 6.16
CA SER A 9 -3.00 21.99 5.85
C SER A 9 -1.83 22.05 4.85
N TYR A 10 -1.85 21.22 3.81
CA TYR A 10 -0.88 21.33 2.71
C TYR A 10 -1.17 22.58 1.87
N SER A 11 -0.12 23.24 1.37
CA SER A 11 -0.25 24.30 0.36
C SER A 11 -0.84 23.73 -0.93
N GLU A 12 -1.58 24.55 -1.70
CA GLU A 12 -2.20 24.15 -2.98
C GLU A 12 -1.22 23.46 -3.93
N GLU A 13 0.03 23.92 -3.97
CA GLU A 13 1.09 23.33 -4.81
C GLU A 13 1.41 21.88 -4.42
N LYS A 14 1.53 21.59 -3.12
CA LYS A 14 1.76 20.21 -2.64
C LYS A 14 0.52 19.34 -2.79
N LEU A 15 -0.68 19.91 -2.71
CA LEU A 15 -1.92 19.19 -2.96
C LEU A 15 -1.95 18.70 -4.41
N GLN A 16 -1.65 19.59 -5.35
CA GLN A 16 -1.63 19.26 -6.78
C GLN A 16 -0.58 18.20 -7.09
N GLU A 17 0.64 18.34 -6.54
CA GLU A 17 1.72 17.37 -6.74
C GLU A 17 1.35 15.96 -6.21
N ASN A 18 0.74 15.86 -5.02
CA ASN A 18 0.32 14.56 -4.48
C ASN A 18 -0.85 13.95 -5.24
N LEU A 19 -1.81 14.77 -5.69
CA LEU A 19 -2.92 14.31 -6.53
C LEU A 19 -2.42 13.79 -7.87
N ASP A 20 -1.50 14.51 -8.51
CA ASP A 20 -0.90 14.09 -9.78
C ASP A 20 -0.11 12.79 -9.57
N ALA A 21 0.70 12.69 -8.51
CA ALA A 21 1.43 11.46 -8.19
C ALA A 21 0.52 10.25 -7.93
N GLU A 22 -0.62 10.46 -7.27
CA GLU A 22 -1.63 9.41 -7.04
C GLU A 22 -2.35 9.03 -8.34
N ILE A 23 -2.73 10.00 -9.18
CA ILE A 23 -3.39 9.77 -10.48
C ILE A 23 -2.48 9.02 -11.46
N PHE A 24 -1.19 9.37 -11.50
CA PHE A 24 -0.22 8.73 -12.38
C PHE A 24 0.31 7.40 -11.82
N GLY A 25 -0.04 7.03 -10.59
CA GLY A 25 0.37 5.76 -10.00
C GLY A 25 1.89 5.61 -9.87
N VAL A 26 2.63 6.72 -9.76
CA VAL A 26 4.11 6.74 -9.81
C VAL A 26 4.72 5.81 -8.77
N LEU A 27 4.14 5.75 -7.57
CA LEU A 27 4.61 4.87 -6.50
C LEU A 27 4.37 3.39 -6.77
N LEU A 28 3.29 3.05 -7.48
CA LEU A 28 2.99 1.66 -7.87
C LEU A 28 3.95 1.21 -8.97
N GLU A 29 4.24 2.09 -9.92
CA GLU A 29 5.20 1.85 -11.00
C GLU A 29 6.62 1.69 -10.44
N GLU A 30 7.05 2.59 -9.55
CA GLU A 30 8.34 2.50 -8.85
C GLU A 30 8.46 1.20 -8.03
N ALA A 31 7.39 0.78 -7.36
CA ALA A 31 7.38 -0.48 -6.61
C ALA A 31 7.53 -1.71 -7.52
N ARG A 32 6.90 -1.71 -8.71
CA ARG A 32 7.04 -2.80 -9.69
C ARG A 32 8.40 -2.82 -10.40
N GLU A 33 9.02 -1.67 -10.57
CA GLU A 33 10.38 -1.60 -11.13
C GLU A 33 11.44 -2.01 -10.09
N ALA A 34 11.23 -1.69 -8.81
CA ALA A 34 12.19 -1.97 -7.75
C ALA A 34 12.09 -3.39 -7.16
N TYR A 35 10.92 -4.02 -7.24
CA TYR A 35 10.64 -5.33 -6.66
C TYR A 35 9.96 -6.26 -7.67
N ASP A 36 10.20 -7.57 -7.55
CA ASP A 36 9.53 -8.57 -8.41
C ASP A 36 8.00 -8.39 -8.36
N GLU A 37 7.34 -8.36 -9.52
CA GLU A 37 5.90 -8.12 -9.61
C GLU A 37 5.06 -9.13 -8.80
N GLU A 38 5.59 -10.34 -8.58
CA GLU A 38 4.95 -11.39 -7.77
C GLU A 38 4.86 -11.06 -6.27
N ILE A 39 5.69 -10.13 -5.77
CA ILE A 39 5.68 -9.69 -4.37
C ILE A 39 5.04 -8.32 -4.16
N VAL A 40 4.71 -7.60 -5.23
CA VAL A 40 4.05 -6.29 -5.16
C VAL A 40 2.54 -6.47 -5.10
N VAL A 41 1.95 -6.22 -3.94
CA VAL A 41 0.49 -6.33 -3.72
C VAL A 41 -0.10 -4.94 -3.48
N GLU A 42 -1.00 -4.52 -4.36
CA GLU A 42 -1.77 -3.29 -4.20
C GLU A 42 -2.92 -3.51 -3.20
N LEU A 43 -3.10 -2.56 -2.28
CA LEU A 43 -4.15 -2.59 -1.26
C LEU A 43 -4.93 -1.28 -1.31
N GLU A 44 -6.22 -1.39 -1.56
CA GLU A 44 -7.15 -0.27 -1.61
C GLU A 44 -7.50 0.20 -0.19
N SER A 45 -7.32 1.48 0.12
CA SER A 45 -7.47 2.03 1.48
C SER A 45 -8.46 3.20 1.51
N GLU A 46 -9.62 3.04 0.86
CA GLU A 46 -10.62 4.10 0.73
C GLU A 46 -11.66 4.13 1.86
N THR A 47 -11.91 3.01 2.51
CA THR A 47 -12.93 2.86 3.55
C THR A 47 -12.37 2.18 4.79
N ASP A 48 -12.99 2.41 5.94
CA ASP A 48 -12.59 1.76 7.20
C ASP A 48 -12.67 0.22 7.09
N ASP A 49 -13.67 -0.29 6.37
CA ASP A 49 -13.82 -1.72 6.07
C ASP A 49 -12.66 -2.26 5.21
N ALA A 50 -12.21 -1.47 4.23
CA ALA A 50 -11.05 -1.82 3.40
C ALA A 50 -9.76 -1.85 4.25
N ILE A 51 -9.59 -0.90 5.18
CA ILE A 51 -8.45 -0.89 6.10
C ILE A 51 -8.46 -2.14 6.99
N GLU A 52 -9.60 -2.51 7.57
CA GLU A 52 -9.70 -3.70 8.42
C GLU A 52 -9.41 -4.98 7.63
N SER A 53 -9.94 -5.10 6.42
CA SER A 53 -9.65 -6.21 5.50
C SER A 53 -8.16 -6.29 5.15
N ASN A 54 -7.52 -5.15 4.85
CA ASN A 54 -6.09 -5.07 4.55
C ASN A 54 -5.25 -5.51 5.75
N CYS A 55 -5.58 -5.08 6.97
CA CYS A 55 -4.90 -5.50 8.18
C CYS A 55 -5.00 -7.02 8.40
N GLN A 56 -6.18 -7.61 8.20
CA GLN A 56 -6.39 -9.05 8.32
C GLN A 56 -5.59 -9.83 7.27
N ARG A 57 -5.56 -9.33 6.03
CA ARG A 57 -4.78 -9.91 4.93
C ARG A 57 -3.28 -9.90 5.23
N ILE A 58 -2.74 -8.77 5.67
CA ILE A 58 -1.32 -8.64 6.03
C ILE A 58 -0.96 -9.60 7.18
N LYS A 59 -1.82 -9.68 8.20
CA LYS A 59 -1.61 -10.60 9.33
C LYS A 59 -1.56 -12.06 8.87
N SER A 60 -2.52 -12.46 8.03
CA SER A 60 -2.58 -13.80 7.46
C SER A 60 -1.36 -14.12 6.60
N TRP A 61 -0.88 -13.12 5.83
CA TRP A 61 0.31 -13.25 5.01
C TRP A 61 1.58 -13.44 5.84
N ILE A 62 1.73 -12.70 6.95
CA ILE A 62 2.84 -12.88 7.90
C ILE A 62 2.78 -14.26 8.55
N ASP A 63 1.60 -14.71 8.96
CA ASP A 63 1.43 -16.03 9.60
C ASP A 63 1.73 -17.17 8.62
N PHE A 64 1.33 -17.03 7.35
CA PHE A 64 1.68 -17.96 6.28
C PHE A 64 3.18 -17.93 5.98
N TRP A 65 3.78 -16.74 5.83
CA TRP A 65 5.21 -16.59 5.56
C TRP A 65 6.07 -17.24 6.65
N LYS A 66 5.70 -17.03 7.93
CA LYS A 66 6.35 -17.66 9.08
C LYS A 66 6.23 -19.19 9.04
N GLN A 67 5.07 -19.73 8.70
CA GLN A 67 4.87 -21.18 8.57
C GLN A 67 5.69 -21.76 7.42
N SER A 68 5.65 -21.14 6.24
CA SER A 68 6.41 -21.58 5.08
C SER A 68 7.93 -21.53 5.32
N HIS A 69 8.43 -20.52 6.05
CA HIS A 69 9.86 -20.40 6.36
C HIS A 69 10.31 -21.18 7.61
N ALA A 70 9.41 -21.53 8.53
CA ALA A 70 9.73 -22.43 9.64
C ALA A 70 10.03 -23.87 9.18
N THR A 71 9.44 -24.28 8.05
CA THR A 71 9.64 -25.63 7.46
C THR A 71 10.89 -25.73 6.59
N GLY A 72 11.68 -24.66 6.44
CA GLY A 72 12.89 -24.62 5.60
C GLY A 72 14.22 -24.79 6.35
N SER A 73 14.19 -25.26 7.61
CA SER A 73 15.38 -25.42 8.46
C SER A 73 15.74 -26.89 8.76
N ASP A 74 15.47 -27.81 7.83
CA ASP A 74 16.09 -29.14 7.80
C ASP A 74 17.10 -29.26 6.65
#